data_AF-A0A928XKP4-F1
#
_entry.id   AF-A0A928XKP4-F1
#
_cell.length_a   1.000
_cell.length_b   1.000
_cell.length_c   1.000
_cell.angle_alpha   90.00
_cell.angle_beta   90.00
_cell.angle_gamma   90.00
#
_symmetry.space_group_name_H-M   'P 1'
#
loop_
_entity.id
_entity.type
_entity.pdbx_description
1 polymer ?
#
loop_
_entity_poly.entity_id
_entity_poly.type
_entity_poly.pdbx_seq_one_letter_code
_entity_poly.pdbx_strand_id
1 'polypeptide(L)'
;MLKRALFGLVKGVVVGGALGALVVFGLGMPVFAAWAAYVAAVLSGALTGLFAGRAIWERDARIEAGLKAGVGALIGAAAMFAIRKWLNVSLDLGELGRGTVGQLPLASLPLISTALALFYELDNTGEPPAPAEKKRVAGDGAAEAPPRAALDEALEEEEAEAEAAQKATKH
;
A
#
# COMPACT_ATOMS: atom_id res chain seq x y z
N MET A 1 13.97 -15.08 6.04
CA MET A 1 13.91 -15.06 4.56
C MET A 1 12.63 -15.65 4.00
N LEU A 2 12.16 -16.82 4.45
CA LEU A 2 10.90 -17.42 3.97
C LEU A 2 9.67 -16.51 4.12
N LYS A 3 9.52 -15.83 5.28
CA LYS A 3 8.44 -14.84 5.48
C LYS A 3 8.47 -13.72 4.44
N ARG A 4 9.66 -13.19 4.13
CA ARG A 4 9.86 -12.14 3.10
C ARG A 4 9.55 -12.67 1.70
N ALA A 5 9.97 -13.88 1.37
CA ALA A 5 9.63 -14.54 0.12
C ALA A 5 8.10 -14.67 -0.05
N LEU A 6 7.39 -15.07 1.01
CA LEU A 6 5.94 -15.16 1.00
C LEU A 6 5.27 -13.79 0.81
N PHE A 7 5.75 -12.74 1.47
CA PHE A 7 5.27 -11.38 1.22
C PHE A 7 5.50 -10.93 -0.22
N GLY A 8 6.68 -11.23 -0.79
CA GLY A 8 6.98 -10.97 -2.20
C GLY A 8 6.03 -11.70 -3.14
N LEU A 9 5.78 -13.00 -2.88
CA LEU A 9 4.83 -13.80 -3.64
C LEU A 9 3.43 -13.18 -3.62
N VAL A 10 2.91 -12.87 -2.42
CA VAL A 10 1.57 -12.30 -2.27
C VAL A 10 1.47 -10.93 -2.94
N LYS A 11 2.41 -10.01 -2.68
CA LYS A 11 2.40 -8.67 -3.30
C LYS A 11 2.48 -8.76 -4.82
N GLY A 12 3.36 -9.61 -5.34
CA GLY A 12 3.52 -9.79 -6.77
C GLY A 12 2.27 -10.36 -7.43
N VAL A 13 1.68 -11.41 -6.87
CA VAL A 13 0.42 -11.98 -7.37
C VAL A 13 -0.71 -10.94 -7.30
N VAL A 14 -0.81 -10.18 -6.22
CA VAL A 14 -1.84 -9.13 -6.07
C VAL A 14 -1.66 -8.04 -7.12
N VAL A 15 -0.45 -7.49 -7.31
CA VAL A 15 -0.19 -6.40 -8.27
C VAL A 15 -0.40 -6.88 -9.70
N GLY A 16 0.25 -7.98 -10.10
CA GLY A 16 0.14 -8.48 -11.47
C GLY A 16 -1.21 -9.10 -11.77
N GLY A 17 -1.86 -9.71 -10.78
CA GLY A 17 -3.23 -10.21 -10.87
C GLY A 17 -4.23 -9.08 -11.03
N ALA A 18 -4.11 -8.01 -10.26
CA ALA A 18 -4.96 -6.83 -10.40
C ALA A 18 -4.79 -6.16 -11.78
N LEU A 19 -3.55 -6.02 -12.26
CA LEU A 19 -3.31 -5.48 -13.61
C LEU A 19 -3.80 -6.42 -14.72
N GLY A 20 -3.60 -7.73 -14.58
CA GLY A 20 -4.12 -8.72 -15.52
C GLY A 20 -5.65 -8.69 -15.57
N ALA A 21 -6.29 -8.62 -14.42
CA ALA A 21 -7.74 -8.48 -14.29
C ALA A 21 -8.23 -7.16 -14.88
N LEU A 22 -7.53 -6.04 -14.66
CA LEU A 22 -7.86 -4.76 -15.27
C LEU A 22 -7.82 -4.84 -16.81
N VAL A 23 -6.80 -5.50 -17.38
CA VAL A 23 -6.69 -5.66 -18.83
C VAL A 23 -7.81 -6.55 -19.38
N VAL A 24 -8.07 -7.69 -18.74
CA VAL A 24 -9.06 -8.66 -19.25
C VAL A 24 -10.48 -8.18 -19.01
N PHE A 25 -10.83 -7.82 -17.78
CA PHE A 25 -12.20 -7.46 -17.40
C PHE A 25 -12.49 -5.97 -17.56
N GLY A 26 -11.49 -5.10 -17.33
CA GLY A 26 -11.67 -3.65 -17.46
C GLY A 26 -11.60 -3.17 -18.90
N LEU A 27 -10.67 -3.73 -19.70
CA LEU A 27 -10.48 -3.34 -21.11
C LEU A 27 -11.03 -4.35 -22.11
N GLY A 28 -11.54 -5.49 -21.66
CA GLY A 28 -12.08 -6.53 -22.55
C GLY A 28 -11.01 -7.19 -23.43
N MET A 29 -9.74 -7.16 -23.02
CA MET A 29 -8.62 -7.70 -23.79
C MET A 29 -8.10 -9.01 -23.19
N PRO A 30 -8.70 -10.18 -23.52
CA PRO A 30 -8.23 -11.49 -23.04
C PRO A 30 -6.86 -11.87 -23.61
N VAL A 31 -6.49 -11.29 -24.76
CA VAL A 31 -5.20 -11.50 -25.43
C VAL A 31 -4.58 -10.15 -25.74
N PHE A 32 -3.30 -9.98 -25.44
CA PHE A 32 -2.60 -8.74 -25.71
C PHE A 32 -2.37 -8.50 -27.21
N ALA A 33 -2.64 -7.27 -27.64
CA ALA A 33 -1.98 -6.70 -28.81
C ALA A 33 -0.46 -6.60 -28.56
N ALA A 34 0.34 -6.66 -29.64
CA ALA A 34 1.80 -6.74 -29.54
C ALA A 34 2.41 -5.64 -28.66
N TRP A 35 2.02 -4.38 -28.87
CA TRP A 35 2.51 -3.22 -28.12
C TRP A 35 1.93 -3.14 -26.70
N ALA A 36 0.66 -3.52 -26.52
CA ALA A 36 -0.06 -3.39 -25.25
C ALA A 36 0.57 -4.23 -24.14
N ALA A 37 1.12 -5.41 -24.48
CA ALA A 37 1.84 -6.22 -23.51
C ALA A 37 3.09 -5.55 -22.95
N TYR A 38 3.83 -4.82 -23.79
CA TYR A 38 5.03 -4.13 -23.32
C TYR A 38 4.65 -2.96 -22.41
N VAL A 39 3.61 -2.20 -22.76
CA VAL A 39 3.09 -1.13 -21.89
C VAL A 39 2.61 -1.69 -20.56
N ALA A 40 1.82 -2.77 -20.58
CA ALA A 40 1.34 -3.41 -19.37
C ALA A 40 2.47 -4.01 -18.52
N ALA A 41 3.52 -4.55 -19.15
CA ALA A 41 4.69 -5.06 -18.45
C ALA A 41 5.55 -3.96 -17.82
N VAL A 42 5.72 -2.83 -18.50
CA VAL A 42 6.36 -1.62 -17.97
C VAL A 42 5.59 -1.14 -16.72
N LEU A 43 4.26 -1.05 -16.81
CA LEU A 43 3.42 -0.65 -15.68
C LEU A 43 3.48 -1.67 -14.54
N SER A 44 3.43 -2.96 -14.85
CA SER A 44 3.54 -4.04 -13.86
C SER A 44 4.88 -3.98 -13.12
N GLY A 45 5.97 -3.83 -13.85
CA GLY A 45 7.30 -3.69 -13.26
C GLY A 45 7.46 -2.42 -12.42
N ALA A 46 6.95 -1.28 -12.91
CA ALA A 46 6.97 -0.02 -12.19
C ALA A 46 6.18 -0.08 -10.87
N LEU A 47 4.94 -0.58 -10.93
CA LEU A 47 4.09 -0.72 -9.76
C LEU A 47 4.66 -1.73 -8.77
N THR A 48 5.22 -2.83 -9.26
CA THR A 48 5.90 -3.81 -8.39
C THR A 48 7.10 -3.19 -7.69
N GLY A 49 7.96 -2.45 -8.40
CA GLY A 49 9.09 -1.75 -7.80
C GLY A 49 8.68 -0.66 -6.81
N LEU A 50 7.51 -0.05 -6.98
CA LEU A 50 6.95 0.94 -6.07
C LEU A 50 6.43 0.31 -4.76
N PHE A 51 5.77 -0.86 -4.85
CA PHE A 51 5.09 -1.49 -3.70
C PHE A 51 5.90 -2.58 -2.99
N ALA A 52 6.93 -3.12 -3.63
CA ALA A 52 7.80 -4.13 -3.03
C ALA A 52 8.93 -3.49 -2.20
N GLY A 53 9.25 -4.10 -1.06
CA GLY A 53 10.26 -3.60 -0.14
C GLY A 53 9.72 -2.59 0.88
N ARG A 54 10.48 -1.51 1.12
CA ARG A 54 10.10 -0.45 2.06
C ARG A 54 8.89 0.33 1.54
N ALA A 55 8.06 0.74 2.47
CA ALA A 55 6.86 1.50 2.16
C ALA A 55 7.18 2.89 1.62
N ILE A 56 6.49 3.33 0.56
CA ILE A 56 6.67 4.67 -0.03
C ILE A 56 6.38 5.83 0.93
N TRP A 57 5.63 5.55 2.00
CA TRP A 57 5.26 6.53 3.02
C TRP A 57 6.36 6.74 4.09
N GLU A 58 7.43 5.94 4.09
CA GLU A 58 8.59 6.19 4.94
C GLU A 58 9.40 7.39 4.39
N ARG A 59 9.83 8.31 5.26
CA ARG A 59 10.45 9.59 4.86
C ARG A 59 11.68 9.40 3.96
N ASP A 60 12.48 8.37 4.20
CA ASP A 60 13.72 8.11 3.47
C ASP A 60 13.54 7.15 2.28
N ALA A 61 12.36 6.56 2.09
CA ALA A 61 12.13 5.52 1.08
C ALA A 61 11.64 6.06 -0.28
N ARG A 62 11.33 7.35 -0.40
CA ARG A 62 10.69 7.91 -1.60
C ARG A 62 11.59 7.86 -2.84
N ILE A 63 12.87 8.22 -2.69
CA ILE A 63 13.83 8.20 -3.79
C ILE A 63 14.14 6.76 -4.19
N GLU A 64 14.32 5.87 -3.21
CA GLU A 64 14.54 4.44 -3.41
C GLU A 64 13.37 3.79 -4.17
N ALA A 65 12.14 4.08 -3.76
CA ALA A 65 10.94 3.58 -4.41
C ALA A 65 10.78 4.10 -5.85
N GLY A 66 11.11 5.37 -6.09
CA GLY A 66 11.12 5.93 -7.44
C GLY A 66 12.14 5.25 -8.35
N LEU A 67 13.37 5.02 -7.86
CA LEU A 67 14.41 4.33 -8.61
C LEU A 67 14.03 2.86 -8.87
N LYS A 68 13.47 2.17 -7.86
CA LYS A 68 12.96 0.80 -8.01
C LYS A 68 11.82 0.72 -9.02
N ALA A 69 10.91 1.69 -9.03
CA ALA A 69 9.85 1.75 -10.03
C ALA A 69 10.44 1.95 -11.44
N GLY A 70 11.40 2.85 -11.61
CA GLY A 70 12.06 3.08 -12.91
C GLY A 70 12.81 1.84 -13.42
N VAL A 71 13.61 1.21 -12.56
CA VAL A 71 14.33 -0.04 -12.89
C VAL A 71 13.36 -1.19 -13.12
N GLY A 72 12.34 -1.31 -12.28
CA GLY A 72 11.28 -2.30 -12.40
C GLY A 72 10.55 -2.19 -13.73
N ALA A 73 10.29 -0.98 -14.21
CA ALA A 73 9.68 -0.73 -15.52
C ALA A 73 10.53 -1.29 -16.67
N LEU A 74 11.85 -1.04 -16.65
CA LEU A 74 12.79 -1.56 -17.65
C LEU A 74 12.90 -3.08 -17.59
N ILE A 75 13.00 -3.65 -16.38
CA ILE A 75 13.04 -5.11 -16.20
C ILE A 75 11.72 -5.73 -16.64
N GLY A 76 10.58 -5.10 -16.38
CA GLY A 76 9.27 -5.56 -16.83
C GLY A 76 9.19 -5.66 -18.36
N ALA A 77 9.65 -4.61 -19.07
CA ALA A 77 9.74 -4.64 -20.53
C ALA A 77 10.67 -5.75 -21.04
N ALA A 78 11.86 -5.88 -20.45
CA ALA A 78 12.84 -6.90 -20.81
C ALA A 78 12.32 -8.32 -20.51
N ALA A 79 11.62 -8.52 -19.40
CA ALA A 79 11.01 -9.79 -19.02
C ALA A 79 9.89 -10.16 -19.98
N MET A 80 9.06 -9.21 -20.40
CA MET A 80 8.03 -9.47 -21.41
C MET A 80 8.65 -9.84 -22.77
N PHE A 81 9.71 -9.15 -23.18
CA PHE A 81 10.48 -9.54 -24.36
C PHE A 81 11.00 -10.97 -24.22
N ALA A 82 11.58 -11.30 -23.07
CA ALA A 82 12.14 -12.61 -22.80
C ALA A 82 11.09 -13.73 -22.84
N ILE A 83 9.95 -13.52 -22.18
CA ILE A 83 8.82 -14.45 -22.19
C ILE A 83 8.35 -14.68 -23.63
N ARG A 84 8.18 -13.62 -24.42
CA ARG A 84 7.70 -13.74 -25.80
C ARG A 84 8.72 -14.36 -26.73
N LYS A 85 10.02 -14.16 -26.47
CA LYS A 85 11.09 -14.67 -27.33
C LYS A 85 11.39 -16.14 -27.06
N TRP A 86 11.41 -16.53 -25.78
CA TRP A 86 11.91 -17.84 -25.36
C TRP A 86 10.84 -18.74 -24.74
N LEU A 87 9.83 -18.19 -24.06
CA LEU A 87 8.81 -18.97 -23.36
C LEU A 87 7.59 -19.24 -24.27
N ASN A 88 7.76 -20.19 -25.20
CA ASN A 88 6.74 -20.59 -26.17
C ASN A 88 5.72 -21.62 -25.62
N VAL A 89 5.39 -21.53 -24.33
CA VAL A 89 4.38 -22.39 -23.70
C VAL A 89 3.00 -21.84 -24.03
N SER A 90 2.13 -22.68 -24.58
CA SER A 90 0.74 -22.33 -24.87
C SER A 90 -0.17 -22.72 -23.70
N LEU A 91 -1.07 -21.81 -23.33
CA LEU A 91 -2.07 -22.00 -22.30
C LEU A 91 -3.46 -21.76 -22.86
N ASP A 92 -4.42 -22.53 -22.36
CA ASP A 92 -5.84 -22.36 -22.62
C ASP A 92 -6.54 -22.04 -21.29
N LEU A 93 -7.00 -20.80 -21.16
CA LEU A 93 -7.74 -20.33 -19.98
C LEU A 93 -9.26 -20.26 -20.25
N GLY A 94 -9.74 -20.94 -21.30
CA GLY A 94 -11.12 -20.89 -21.74
C GLY A 94 -11.50 -19.49 -22.24
N GLU A 95 -12.57 -18.94 -21.69
CA GLU A 95 -13.08 -17.61 -22.04
C GLU A 95 -12.11 -16.47 -21.68
N LEU A 96 -11.16 -16.72 -20.78
CA LEU A 96 -10.16 -15.74 -20.35
C LEU A 96 -9.00 -15.57 -21.34
N GLY A 97 -8.98 -16.37 -22.41
CA GLY A 97 -8.01 -16.26 -23.51
C GLY A 97 -7.22 -17.54 -23.77
N ARG A 98 -6.73 -17.66 -25.00
CA ARG A 98 -5.87 -18.75 -25.47
C ARG A 98 -4.68 -18.18 -26.20
N GLY A 99 -3.49 -18.70 -25.92
CA GLY A 99 -2.26 -18.24 -26.55
C GLY A 99 -1.02 -18.59 -25.77
N THR A 100 0.12 -18.03 -26.15
CA THR A 100 1.36 -18.20 -25.39
C THR A 100 1.32 -17.42 -24.08
N VAL A 101 2.14 -17.81 -23.10
CA VAL A 101 2.22 -17.12 -21.79
C VAL A 101 2.37 -15.61 -21.96
N GLY A 102 3.21 -15.14 -22.90
CA GLY A 102 3.43 -13.72 -23.17
C GLY A 102 2.29 -13.00 -23.90
N GLN A 103 1.29 -13.72 -24.40
CA GLN A 103 0.09 -13.16 -25.01
C GLN A 103 -1.05 -12.98 -24.01
N LEU A 104 -1.04 -13.73 -22.91
CA LEU A 104 -2.12 -13.74 -21.93
C LEU A 104 -1.80 -12.80 -20.76
N PRO A 105 -2.59 -11.74 -20.53
CA PRO A 105 -2.37 -10.80 -19.43
C PRO A 105 -2.41 -11.48 -18.05
N LEU A 106 -3.35 -12.40 -17.86
CA LEU A 106 -3.53 -13.15 -16.61
C LEU A 106 -2.44 -14.18 -16.34
N ALA A 107 -1.61 -14.52 -17.33
CA ALA A 107 -0.45 -15.39 -17.13
C ALA A 107 0.83 -14.56 -16.97
N SER A 108 1.10 -13.69 -17.94
CA SER A 108 2.37 -12.96 -18.00
C SER A 108 2.53 -11.88 -16.94
N LEU A 109 1.50 -11.06 -16.65
CA LEU A 109 1.66 -9.96 -15.70
C LEU A 109 1.87 -10.44 -14.27
N PRO A 110 1.10 -11.43 -13.73
CA PRO A 110 1.38 -12.02 -12.43
C PRO A 110 2.75 -12.68 -12.36
N LEU A 111 3.19 -13.34 -13.44
CA LEU A 111 4.51 -13.97 -13.47
C LEU A 111 5.63 -12.94 -13.31
N ILE A 112 5.59 -11.85 -14.09
CA ILE A 112 6.58 -10.77 -14.06
C ILE A 112 6.59 -10.07 -12.70
N SER A 113 5.41 -9.65 -12.21
CA SER A 113 5.31 -8.95 -10.92
C SER A 113 5.73 -9.84 -9.75
N THR A 114 5.40 -11.14 -9.80
CA THR A 114 5.79 -12.08 -8.76
C THR A 114 7.29 -12.28 -8.70
N ALA A 115 7.94 -12.48 -9.86
CA ALA A 115 9.39 -12.60 -9.91
C ALA A 115 10.09 -11.33 -9.39
N LEU A 116 9.62 -10.16 -9.78
CA LEU A 116 10.16 -8.87 -9.33
C LEU A 116 9.92 -8.61 -7.83
N ALA A 117 8.69 -8.84 -7.35
CA ALA A 117 8.35 -8.65 -5.94
C ALA A 117 9.16 -9.58 -5.05
N LEU A 118 9.36 -10.83 -5.48
CA LEU A 118 10.21 -11.78 -4.79
C LEU A 118 11.66 -11.27 -4.71
N PHE A 119 12.20 -10.79 -5.82
CA PHE A 119 13.54 -10.21 -5.87
C PHE A 119 13.69 -9.03 -4.90
N TYR A 120 12.80 -8.03 -4.99
CA TYR A 120 12.87 -6.85 -4.13
C TYR A 120 12.66 -7.14 -2.64
N GLU A 121 11.78 -8.08 -2.28
CA GLU A 121 11.55 -8.43 -0.87
C GLU A 121 12.68 -9.27 -0.27
N LEU A 122 13.35 -10.09 -1.08
CA LEU A 122 14.52 -10.85 -0.65
C LEU A 122 15.77 -9.96 -0.51
N ASP A 123 15.94 -9.00 -1.43
CA ASP A 123 17.06 -8.05 -1.40
C ASP A 123 16.92 -6.98 -0.30
N ASN A 124 15.68 -6.71 0.14
CA ASN A 124 15.45 -5.77 1.23
C ASN A 124 15.92 -6.37 2.58
N THR A 125 17.17 -6.12 2.95
CA THR A 125 17.76 -6.54 4.23
C THR A 125 17.60 -5.52 5.36
N GLY A 126 16.98 -4.36 5.07
CA GLY A 126 16.71 -3.33 6.06
C GLY A 126 15.92 -3.86 7.25
N GLU A 127 16.28 -3.36 8.43
CA GLU A 127 15.59 -3.62 9.69
C GLU A 127 14.08 -3.32 9.50
N PRO A 128 13.17 -4.20 9.95
CA PRO A 128 11.75 -3.94 9.83
C PRO A 128 11.46 -2.57 10.48
N PRO A 129 10.59 -1.74 9.89
CA PRO A 129 10.19 -0.51 10.56
C PRO A 129 9.73 -0.91 11.95
N ALA A 130 10.36 -0.32 12.97
CA ALA A 130 9.99 -0.54 14.36
C ALA A 130 8.45 -0.45 14.40
N PRO A 131 7.77 -1.47 14.95
CA PRO A 131 6.31 -1.47 14.97
C PRO A 131 5.91 -0.12 15.52
N ALA A 132 5.14 0.65 14.74
CA ALA A 132 4.73 1.99 15.13
C ALA A 132 4.26 1.86 16.58
N GLU A 133 5.06 2.38 17.52
CA GLU A 133 4.70 2.36 18.91
C GLU A 133 3.34 3.03 18.89
N LYS A 134 2.31 2.25 19.25
CA LYS A 134 1.06 2.85 19.66
C LYS A 134 1.50 3.71 20.82
N LYS A 135 1.74 5.00 20.55
CA LYS A 135 1.82 6.03 21.55
C LYS A 135 0.44 5.96 22.20
N ARG A 136 0.32 5.07 23.19
CA ARG A 136 -0.65 5.23 24.25
C ARG A 136 -0.37 6.67 24.66
N VAL A 137 -1.32 7.54 24.33
CA VAL A 137 -1.42 8.81 25.02
C VAL A 137 -1.49 8.35 26.48
N ALA A 138 -0.35 8.43 27.17
CA ALA A 138 -0.36 8.52 28.61
C ALA A 138 -1.17 9.78 28.83
N GLY A 139 -2.44 9.58 29.19
CA GLY A 139 -3.22 10.64 29.80
C GLY A 139 -2.49 10.95 31.09
N ASP A 140 -1.58 11.91 31.03
CA ASP A 140 -1.21 12.68 32.21
C ASP A 140 -2.50 13.37 32.67
N GLY A 141 -2.92 13.04 33.88
CA GLY A 141 -4.09 13.61 34.53
C GLY A 141 -5.34 12.74 34.44
N ALA A 142 -5.34 11.63 35.17
CA ALA A 142 -6.55 11.30 35.93
C ALA A 142 -6.76 12.40 36.98
N ALA A 143 -7.26 13.56 36.55
CA ALA A 143 -7.95 14.47 37.43
C ALA A 143 -9.31 13.81 37.67
N GLU A 144 -9.41 13.15 38.81
CA GLU A 144 -10.65 12.71 39.42
C GLU A 144 -11.65 13.88 39.33
N ALA A 145 -12.70 13.71 38.52
CA ALA A 145 -13.75 14.71 38.42
C ALA A 145 -14.33 14.89 39.83
N PRO A 146 -14.40 16.13 40.37
CA PRO A 146 -14.88 16.33 41.72
C PRO A 146 -16.32 15.81 41.83
N PRO A 147 -16.69 15.17 42.96
CA PRO A 147 -18.05 14.71 43.18
C PRO A 147 -19.00 15.90 43.06
N ARG A 148 -20.14 15.71 42.39
CA ARG A 148 -21.13 16.75 42.03
C ARG A 148 -21.49 17.72 43.17
N ALA A 149 -21.40 17.28 44.43
CA ALA A 149 -21.61 18.13 45.60
C ALA A 149 -20.65 19.34 45.69
N ALA A 150 -19.40 19.19 45.25
CA ALA A 150 -18.41 20.28 45.25
C ALA A 150 -18.60 21.29 44.10
N LEU A 151 -19.34 20.91 43.06
CA LEU A 151 -19.73 21.83 41.98
C LEU A 151 -20.94 22.67 42.37
N ASP A 152 -21.86 22.11 43.17
CA ASP A 152 -23.03 22.84 43.67
C ASP A 152 -22.61 23.89 44.73
N GLU A 153 -21.68 23.56 45.65
CA GLU A 153 -21.15 24.54 46.63
C GLU A 153 -20.37 25.69 45.96
N ALA A 154 -19.57 25.41 44.91
CA ALA A 154 -18.82 26.44 44.21
C ALA A 154 -19.73 27.39 43.40
N LEU A 155 -20.85 26.91 42.88
CA LEU A 155 -21.84 27.74 42.18
C LEU A 155 -22.64 28.60 43.15
N GLU A 156 -22.95 28.10 44.35
CA GLU A 156 -23.62 28.89 45.40
C GLU A 156 -22.70 30.01 45.95
N GLU A 157 -21.40 29.77 46.07
CA GLU A 157 -20.42 30.80 46.46
C GLU A 157 -20.25 31.89 45.37
N GLU A 158 -20.23 31.52 44.09
CA GLU A 158 -20.11 32.47 42.97
C GLU A 158 -21.38 33.31 42.77
N GLU A 159 -22.57 32.73 42.99
CA GLU A 159 -23.84 33.47 42.98
C GLU A 159 -23.97 34.45 44.18
N ALA A 160 -23.46 34.07 45.36
CA ALA A 160 -23.45 34.93 46.54
C ALA A 160 -22.51 36.15 46.39
N GLU A 161 -21.33 35.98 45.77
CA GLU A 161 -20.42 37.09 45.48
C GLU A 161 -20.99 38.04 44.41
N ALA A 162 -21.70 37.50 43.40
CA ALA A 162 -22.35 38.31 42.37
C ALA A 162 -23.50 39.17 42.94
N GLU A 163 -24.28 38.65 43.89
CA GLU A 163 -25.38 39.39 44.53
C GLU A 163 -24.86 40.48 45.49
N ALA A 164 -23.74 40.23 46.18
CA ALA A 164 -23.08 41.22 47.04
C ALA A 164 -22.49 42.39 46.24
N ALA A 165 -21.90 42.11 45.07
CA ALA A 165 -21.35 43.13 44.18
C ALA A 165 -22.43 44.06 43.59
N GLN A 166 -23.62 43.53 43.28
CA GLN A 166 -24.74 44.33 42.75
C GLN A 166 -25.39 45.25 43.80
N LYS A 167 -25.38 44.87 45.09
CA LYS A 167 -25.89 45.74 46.17
C LYS A 167 -24.94 46.89 46.51
N ALA A 168 -23.63 46.72 46.28
CA ALA A 168 -22.63 47.76 46.52
C ALA A 168 -22.61 48.88 45.45
N THR A 169 -23.21 48.67 44.28
CA THR A 169 -23.20 49.65 43.17
C THR A 169 -24.45 50.56 43.12
N LYS A 170 -25.38 50.42 44.07
CA LYS A 170 -26.68 51.13 44.06
C LYS A 170 -26.88 52.18 45.16
N HIS A 171 -25.80 52.63 45.83
CA HIS A 171 -25.84 53.74 46.79
C HIS A 171 -24.91 54.88 46.40
#